data_AF-A0A443HVI0-F1
#
_entry.id   AF-A0A443HVI0-F1
#
_cell.length_a   1.000
_cell.length_b   1.000
_cell.length_c   1.000
_cell.angle_alpha   90.00
_cell.angle_beta   90.00
_cell.angle_gamma   90.00
#
_symmetry.space_group_name_H-M   'P 1'
#
loop_
_entity.id
_entity.type
_entity.pdbx_description
1 polymer ?
#
loop_
_entity_poly.entity_id
_entity_poly.type
_entity_poly.pdbx_seq_one_letter_code
_entity_poly.pdbx_strand_id
1 'polypeptide(L)'
;MAMQAANRLQKALRTERGLSFGAWQMLPGANHARLMARSGYDWICVDTEHGNIADWQMHEAVAAIAATGVSPIVRIAANEGWMVKRALDAGAHGIVVPLLYTADDARRLVESAKFPPVGRRGFGSPFAMGSTGNVSGIEYLQQANDALLTIVQIETKEALENVEEIAKVPGIDVLFVGPWDLGNNIGRPVLGAFHDDLNAAIERIRKAATDAGKRAGIYADGIFELPKLTRLDNIAHCPRRARRNIQEQPEKPLLQPSIFHSATMASKCVHKGCGKVFTDPEEECVYHPGPPVFHEGQKGWKCCKPRVLTFDEFLAIPPCTTGKHSTVDDTPAEPEKTEKTPASEEISLPERPAVQPTPVPQTAPTPTPAPAPAQEESEEDDPSLEIPANATCKRRGCNATYDASVPRDEEKCVHHPGQPIFHEGSKGWSCCKRRVLEFDEFMKIQGCKEKTRHLFVGKGKPAGEEKVESVRNDFYQTATSVIASLFLKKIDKDKAKIEFSSQKVEFDLPTTDNKRYKDTYNLFASIDPEKSQYKVLGTKLELTLAKADGTSWPVLRSDDRWTGERIQVGRAGRV
;
A
#
# COMPACT_ATOMS: atom_id res chain seq x y z
N MET A 1 35.88 -17.03 -4.68
CA MET A 1 34.74 -17.90 -4.31
C MET A 1 33.64 -17.78 -5.36
N ALA A 2 32.84 -18.83 -5.59
CA ALA A 2 31.87 -18.91 -6.70
C ALA A 2 30.80 -17.80 -6.64
N MET A 3 30.25 -17.50 -5.45
CA MET A 3 29.26 -16.42 -5.30
C MET A 3 29.84 -15.03 -5.64
N GLN A 4 31.08 -14.76 -5.20
CA GLN A 4 31.76 -13.50 -5.55
C GLN A 4 32.03 -13.41 -7.05
N ALA A 5 32.30 -14.53 -7.72
CA ALA A 5 32.44 -14.58 -9.17
C ALA A 5 31.12 -14.29 -9.91
N ALA A 6 29.98 -14.69 -9.33
CA ALA A 6 28.64 -14.41 -9.88
C ALA A 6 28.19 -12.96 -9.66
N ASN A 7 28.58 -12.32 -8.56
CA ASN A 7 28.19 -10.94 -8.27
C ASN A 7 28.97 -9.90 -9.10
N ARG A 8 28.46 -9.60 -10.29
CA ARG A 8 29.04 -8.63 -11.23
C ARG A 8 29.20 -7.22 -10.65
N LEU A 9 28.21 -6.71 -9.92
CA LEU A 9 28.29 -5.41 -9.26
C LEU A 9 29.44 -5.39 -8.24
N GLN A 10 29.50 -6.39 -7.35
CA GLN A 10 30.56 -6.45 -6.34
C GLN A 10 31.95 -6.52 -6.98
N LYS A 11 32.12 -7.31 -8.05
CA LYS A 11 33.38 -7.35 -8.79
C LYS A 11 33.76 -5.99 -9.34
N ALA A 12 32.81 -5.29 -9.98
CA ALA A 12 33.05 -3.94 -10.51
C ALA A 12 33.49 -2.98 -9.39
N LEU A 13 32.84 -3.04 -8.23
CA LEU A 13 33.18 -2.24 -7.06
C LEU A 13 34.54 -2.55 -6.45
N ARG A 14 35.10 -3.74 -6.67
CA ARG A 14 36.44 -4.12 -6.20
C ARG A 14 37.54 -3.82 -7.21
N THR A 15 37.21 -3.41 -8.44
CA THR A 15 38.22 -2.97 -9.40
C THR A 15 38.73 -1.56 -9.06
N GLU A 16 39.94 -1.22 -9.51
CA GLU A 16 40.50 0.13 -9.38
C GLU A 16 39.63 1.21 -10.04
N ARG A 17 38.85 0.86 -11.07
CA ARG A 17 37.94 1.80 -11.72
C ARG A 17 36.72 2.13 -10.85
N GLY A 18 36.25 1.17 -10.04
CA GLY A 18 35.08 1.29 -9.15
C GLY A 18 33.74 1.65 -9.82
N LEU A 19 33.72 1.84 -11.14
CA LEU A 19 32.58 2.36 -11.90
C LEU A 19 31.68 1.22 -12.36
N SER A 20 30.38 1.35 -12.09
CA SER A 20 29.37 0.39 -12.54
C SER A 20 28.07 1.10 -12.92
N PHE A 21 27.45 0.65 -14.01
CA PHE A 21 26.20 1.25 -14.51
C PHE A 21 25.02 0.30 -14.31
N GLY A 22 23.97 0.81 -13.67
CA GLY A 22 22.75 0.07 -13.38
C GLY A 22 21.52 0.56 -14.14
N ALA A 23 20.49 -0.28 -14.19
CA ALA A 23 19.15 0.08 -14.63
C ALA A 23 18.12 -0.10 -13.50
N TRP A 24 17.08 0.73 -13.49
CA TRP A 24 15.97 0.64 -12.53
C TRP A 24 14.77 -0.03 -13.19
N GLN A 25 14.32 -1.15 -12.65
CA GLN A 25 13.15 -1.88 -13.10
C GLN A 25 11.97 -1.54 -12.20
N MET A 26 10.99 -0.82 -12.74
CA MET A 26 9.78 -0.41 -12.02
C MET A 26 8.51 -1.15 -12.48
N LEU A 27 8.60 -1.95 -13.55
CA LEU A 27 7.50 -2.74 -14.09
C LEU A 27 7.79 -4.24 -13.94
N PRO A 28 6.77 -5.06 -13.68
CA PRO A 28 6.97 -6.49 -13.44
C PRO A 28 7.25 -7.25 -14.74
N GLY A 29 7.72 -8.50 -14.59
CA GLY A 29 7.84 -9.46 -15.68
C GLY A 29 9.27 -9.92 -15.98
N ALA A 30 9.47 -11.24 -16.00
CA ALA A 30 10.78 -11.85 -16.28
C ALA A 30 11.34 -11.53 -17.68
N ASN A 31 10.47 -11.40 -18.69
CA ASN A 31 10.89 -11.05 -20.05
C ASN A 31 11.39 -9.60 -20.13
N HIS A 32 10.74 -8.68 -19.41
CA HIS A 32 11.19 -7.30 -19.27
C HIS A 32 12.56 -7.25 -18.59
N ALA A 33 12.72 -7.98 -17.48
CA ALA A 33 13.98 -8.06 -16.75
C ALA A 33 15.14 -8.59 -17.63
N ARG A 34 14.90 -9.64 -18.43
CA ARG A 34 15.90 -10.17 -19.38
C ARG A 34 16.27 -9.18 -20.48
N LEU A 35 15.29 -8.44 -21.01
CA LEU A 35 15.54 -7.43 -22.03
C LEU A 35 16.43 -6.30 -21.48
N MET A 36 16.12 -5.81 -20.28
CA MET A 36 16.96 -4.83 -19.58
C MET A 36 18.38 -5.37 -19.37
N ALA A 37 18.51 -6.63 -18.93
CA ALA A 37 19.82 -7.21 -18.62
C ALA A 37 20.72 -7.34 -19.86
N ARG A 38 20.12 -7.61 -21.02
CA ARG A 38 20.84 -7.65 -22.32
C ARG A 38 21.22 -6.28 -22.87
N SER A 39 20.82 -5.19 -22.20
CA SER A 39 21.08 -3.82 -22.69
C SER A 39 22.48 -3.29 -22.36
N GLY A 40 23.30 -4.07 -21.63
CA GLY A 40 24.71 -3.76 -21.34
C GLY A 40 24.95 -3.14 -19.95
N TYR A 41 23.98 -3.27 -19.05
CA TYR A 41 24.09 -2.89 -17.64
C TYR A 41 24.82 -3.97 -16.83
N ASP A 42 25.51 -3.55 -15.77
CA ASP A 42 26.22 -4.47 -14.87
C ASP A 42 25.29 -5.04 -13.79
N TRP A 43 24.25 -4.29 -13.45
CA TRP A 43 23.25 -4.62 -12.45
C TRP A 43 21.89 -4.02 -12.78
N ILE A 44 20.84 -4.60 -12.22
CA ILE A 44 19.46 -4.10 -12.32
C ILE A 44 18.88 -4.03 -10.93
N CYS A 45 18.36 -2.86 -10.57
CA CYS A 45 17.57 -2.65 -9.37
C CYS A 45 16.11 -3.07 -9.65
N VAL A 46 15.65 -4.14 -9.03
CA VAL A 46 14.24 -4.53 -8.96
C VAL A 46 13.62 -3.73 -7.83
N ASP A 47 12.77 -2.77 -8.19
CA ASP A 47 12.24 -1.79 -7.27
C ASP A 47 10.91 -2.24 -6.67
N THR A 48 10.92 -2.63 -5.40
CA THR A 48 9.71 -3.04 -4.67
C THR A 48 9.16 -1.93 -3.76
N GLU A 49 9.76 -0.73 -3.79
CA GLU A 49 9.31 0.44 -3.03
C GLU A 49 8.38 1.33 -3.85
N HIS A 50 8.86 1.81 -5.00
CA HIS A 50 8.07 2.67 -5.91
C HIS A 50 7.68 1.95 -7.21
N GLY A 51 8.25 0.78 -7.48
CA GLY A 51 7.88 -0.02 -8.63
C GLY A 51 6.55 -0.74 -8.41
N ASN A 52 5.83 -1.00 -9.51
CA ASN A 52 4.64 -1.85 -9.51
C ASN A 52 5.06 -3.32 -9.53
N ILE A 53 5.83 -3.76 -8.53
CA ILE A 53 6.42 -5.09 -8.46
C ILE A 53 6.06 -5.71 -7.12
N ALA A 54 5.16 -6.70 -7.16
CA ALA A 54 4.85 -7.52 -6.01
C ALA A 54 6.00 -8.48 -5.68
N ASP A 55 5.98 -8.99 -4.46
CA ASP A 55 7.00 -9.89 -3.92
C ASP A 55 7.28 -11.12 -4.80
N TRP A 56 6.24 -11.83 -5.25
CA TRP A 56 6.42 -12.98 -6.15
C TRP A 56 7.02 -12.59 -7.52
N GLN A 57 6.73 -11.39 -8.02
CA GLN A 57 7.28 -10.86 -9.27
C GLN A 57 8.75 -10.48 -9.10
N MET A 58 9.15 -10.00 -7.91
CA MET A 58 10.55 -9.80 -7.55
C MET A 58 11.32 -11.13 -7.62
N HIS A 59 10.77 -12.22 -7.06
CA HIS A 59 11.41 -13.54 -7.15
C HIS A 59 11.66 -13.97 -8.61
N GLU A 60 10.67 -13.79 -9.49
CA GLU A 60 10.81 -14.09 -10.93
C GLU A 60 11.86 -13.21 -11.62
N ALA A 61 11.84 -11.90 -11.34
CA ALA A 61 12.78 -10.94 -11.93
C ALA A 61 14.22 -11.23 -11.49
N VAL A 62 14.44 -11.49 -10.20
CA VAL A 62 15.77 -11.80 -9.64
C VAL A 62 16.40 -13.00 -10.35
N ALA A 63 15.67 -14.12 -10.43
CA ALA A 63 16.15 -15.32 -11.10
C ALA A 63 16.41 -15.07 -12.60
N ALA A 64 15.52 -14.31 -13.26
CA ALA A 64 15.64 -13.99 -14.68
C ALA A 64 16.86 -13.10 -15.00
N ILE A 65 17.17 -12.13 -14.14
CA ILE A 65 18.34 -11.25 -14.27
C ILE A 65 19.62 -12.05 -14.02
N ALA A 66 19.68 -12.80 -12.91
CA ALA A 66 20.86 -13.60 -12.56
C ALA A 66 21.25 -14.58 -13.67
N ALA A 67 20.27 -15.23 -14.29
CA ALA A 67 20.48 -16.16 -15.41
C ALA A 67 21.15 -15.52 -16.65
N THR A 68 21.22 -14.19 -16.73
CA THR A 68 21.90 -13.46 -17.81
C THR A 68 23.32 -12.99 -17.44
N GLY A 69 23.80 -13.30 -16.23
CA GLY A 69 25.12 -12.87 -15.75
C GLY A 69 25.19 -11.38 -15.33
N VAL A 70 24.04 -10.75 -15.12
CA VAL A 70 23.88 -9.39 -14.57
C VAL A 70 23.50 -9.51 -13.09
N SER A 71 23.96 -8.59 -12.23
CA SER A 71 23.59 -8.64 -10.81
C SER A 71 22.15 -8.16 -10.57
N PRO A 72 21.23 -9.01 -10.07
CA PRO A 72 19.97 -8.52 -9.52
C PRO A 72 20.20 -7.87 -8.16
N ILE A 73 19.82 -6.60 -8.05
CA ILE A 73 19.77 -5.87 -6.78
C ILE A 73 18.30 -5.60 -6.49
N VAL A 74 17.87 -5.74 -5.24
CA VAL A 74 16.48 -5.47 -4.86
C VAL A 74 16.46 -4.22 -4.00
N ARG A 75 15.69 -3.20 -4.39
CA ARG A 75 15.29 -2.15 -3.45
C ARG A 75 14.07 -2.62 -2.69
N ILE A 76 14.19 -2.74 -1.38
CA ILE A 76 13.10 -3.16 -0.48
C ILE A 76 12.25 -1.95 -0.07
N ALA A 77 10.99 -2.18 0.27
CA ALA A 77 10.07 -1.09 0.62
C ALA A 77 10.34 -0.43 1.98
N ALA A 78 11.02 -1.12 2.91
CA ALA A 78 11.37 -0.61 4.23
C ALA A 78 12.52 -1.41 4.84
N ASN A 79 13.20 -0.86 5.86
CA ASN A 79 14.27 -1.53 6.61
C ASN A 79 13.74 -2.57 7.61
N GLU A 80 13.02 -3.56 7.09
CA GLU A 80 12.41 -4.64 7.86
C GLU A 80 13.13 -5.97 7.60
N GLY A 81 13.52 -6.66 8.68
CA GLY A 81 14.36 -7.86 8.57
C GLY A 81 13.73 -9.00 7.77
N TRP A 82 12.39 -9.09 7.75
CA TRP A 82 11.69 -10.08 6.92
C TRP A 82 11.74 -9.74 5.43
N MET A 83 11.72 -8.45 5.04
CA MET A 83 11.86 -8.01 3.64
C MET A 83 13.28 -8.26 3.15
N VAL A 84 14.28 -7.92 3.97
CA VAL A 84 15.70 -8.23 3.72
C VAL A 84 15.89 -9.72 3.45
N LYS A 85 15.34 -10.56 4.34
CA LYS A 85 15.40 -12.02 4.19
C LYS A 85 14.78 -12.47 2.87
N ARG A 86 13.58 -12.02 2.53
CA ARG A 86 12.89 -12.40 1.29
C ARG A 86 13.66 -12.03 0.03
N ALA A 87 14.14 -10.79 -0.06
CA ALA A 87 14.92 -10.32 -1.20
C ALA A 87 16.19 -11.15 -1.42
N LEU A 88 16.94 -11.40 -0.35
CA LEU A 88 18.16 -12.19 -0.45
C LEU A 88 17.86 -13.69 -0.62
N ASP A 89 16.74 -14.20 -0.13
CA ASP A 89 16.31 -15.60 -0.30
C ASP A 89 15.83 -15.88 -1.74
N ALA A 90 15.40 -14.86 -2.47
CA ALA A 90 15.15 -14.93 -3.91
C ALA A 90 16.45 -15.05 -4.73
N GLY A 91 17.62 -14.80 -4.12
CA GLY A 91 18.92 -14.83 -4.79
C GLY A 91 19.41 -13.47 -5.27
N ALA A 92 18.92 -12.38 -4.69
CA ALA A 92 19.47 -11.05 -4.96
C ALA A 92 20.96 -11.01 -4.59
N HIS A 93 21.77 -10.37 -5.43
CA HIS A 93 23.20 -10.16 -5.21
C HIS A 93 23.49 -9.02 -4.21
N GLY A 94 22.44 -8.28 -3.85
CA GLY A 94 22.48 -7.25 -2.83
C GLY A 94 21.12 -6.58 -2.70
N ILE A 95 21.02 -5.74 -1.67
CA ILE A 95 19.80 -4.98 -1.37
C ILE A 95 20.12 -3.50 -1.27
N VAL A 96 19.18 -2.66 -1.72
CA VAL A 96 19.13 -1.22 -1.46
C VAL A 96 18.03 -0.97 -0.45
N VAL A 97 18.34 -0.24 0.62
CA VAL A 97 17.39 0.02 1.69
C VAL A 97 17.11 1.52 1.77
N PRO A 98 15.85 1.93 1.54
CA PRO A 98 15.43 3.33 1.61
C PRO A 98 15.23 3.78 3.06
N LEU A 99 15.00 5.08 3.25
CA LEU A 99 14.53 5.69 4.50
C LEU A 99 15.37 5.29 5.73
N LEU A 100 16.71 5.34 5.62
CA LEU A 100 17.58 5.32 6.79
C LEU A 100 17.58 6.70 7.47
N TYR A 101 17.82 6.73 8.78
CA TYR A 101 17.95 7.97 9.57
C TYR A 101 19.23 8.00 10.40
N THR A 102 19.66 6.85 10.93
CA THR A 102 20.74 6.75 11.92
C THR A 102 21.72 5.61 11.62
N ALA A 103 22.89 5.64 12.28
CA ALA A 103 23.85 4.53 12.25
C ALA A 103 23.28 3.23 12.86
N ASP A 104 22.35 3.32 13.81
CA ASP A 104 21.67 2.15 14.36
C ASP A 104 20.76 1.47 13.34
N ASP A 105 20.11 2.25 12.46
CA ASP A 105 19.32 1.67 11.36
C ASP A 105 20.19 0.83 10.42
N ALA A 106 21.39 1.33 10.13
CA ALA A 106 22.39 0.61 9.34
C ALA A 106 22.90 -0.65 10.06
N ARG A 107 23.11 -0.62 11.38
CA ARG A 107 23.48 -1.81 12.16
C ARG A 107 22.38 -2.88 12.13
N ARG A 108 21.12 -2.48 12.35
CA ARG A 108 19.96 -3.41 12.28
C ARG A 108 19.80 -4.04 10.89
N LEU A 109 20.08 -3.27 9.85
CA LEU A 109 20.11 -3.77 8.48
C LEU A 109 21.18 -4.86 8.32
N VAL A 110 22.42 -4.60 8.77
CA VAL A 110 23.51 -5.58 8.68
C VAL A 110 23.17 -6.87 9.44
N GLU A 111 22.62 -6.75 10.66
CA GLU A 111 22.14 -7.90 11.42
C GLU A 111 21.11 -8.73 10.64
N SER A 112 20.21 -8.07 9.91
CA SER A 112 19.18 -8.74 9.11
C SER A 112 19.72 -9.36 7.82
N ALA A 113 20.77 -8.78 7.23
CA ALA A 113 21.32 -9.19 5.94
C ALA A 113 22.35 -10.33 6.05
N LYS A 114 23.07 -10.42 7.17
CA LYS A 114 24.20 -11.34 7.35
C LYS A 114 23.83 -12.55 8.21
N PHE A 115 24.44 -13.70 7.92
CA PHE A 115 24.34 -14.92 8.73
C PHE A 115 25.21 -14.82 9.99
N PRO A 116 24.90 -15.61 11.06
CA PRO A 116 25.77 -15.73 12.22
C PRO A 116 27.21 -16.14 11.84
N PRO A 117 28.24 -15.63 12.54
CA PRO A 117 28.19 -14.77 13.73
C PRO A 117 28.05 -13.26 13.45
N VAL A 118 28.09 -12.84 12.18
CA VAL A 118 28.07 -11.40 11.82
C VAL A 118 26.68 -10.78 11.99
N GLY A 119 25.64 -11.56 11.71
CA GLY A 119 24.25 -11.15 11.87
C GLY A 119 23.36 -12.26 12.37
N ARG A 120 22.06 -12.14 12.09
CA ARG A 120 20.98 -12.97 12.63
C ARG A 120 20.03 -13.48 11.54
N ARG A 121 20.41 -13.36 10.26
CA ARG A 121 19.61 -13.86 9.13
C ARG A 121 19.36 -15.36 9.27
N GLY A 122 18.11 -15.78 9.09
CA GLY A 122 17.74 -17.20 9.06
C GLY A 122 18.11 -17.87 7.73
N PHE A 123 18.65 -19.09 7.78
CA PHE A 123 18.98 -19.90 6.61
C PHE A 123 17.87 -20.92 6.33
N GLY A 124 17.45 -21.08 5.08
CA GLY A 124 16.42 -22.07 4.72
C GLY A 124 15.84 -22.00 3.31
N SER A 125 16.10 -20.93 2.55
CA SER A 125 15.64 -20.84 1.15
C SER A 125 16.44 -21.76 0.22
N PRO A 126 15.79 -22.53 -0.65
CA PRO A 126 16.46 -23.30 -1.70
C PRO A 126 16.72 -22.50 -2.99
N PHE A 127 16.23 -21.26 -3.09
CA PHE A 127 16.17 -20.53 -4.37
C PHE A 127 17.41 -19.69 -4.66
N ALA A 128 18.08 -19.17 -3.63
CA ALA A 128 19.17 -18.21 -3.81
C ALA A 128 20.39 -18.82 -4.54
N MET A 129 20.65 -20.10 -4.29
CA MET A 129 21.80 -20.87 -4.75
C MET A 129 22.00 -20.83 -6.27
N GLY A 130 20.91 -21.01 -7.03
CA GLY A 130 20.94 -21.00 -8.49
C GLY A 130 21.30 -19.63 -9.06
N SER A 131 20.75 -18.56 -8.45
CA SER A 131 21.01 -17.18 -8.86
C SER A 131 22.41 -16.70 -8.47
N THR A 132 23.02 -17.27 -7.43
CA THR A 132 24.33 -16.87 -6.92
C THR A 132 25.48 -17.80 -7.35
N GLY A 133 25.51 -18.16 -8.64
CA GLY A 133 26.60 -18.97 -9.21
C GLY A 133 26.42 -20.48 -9.11
N ASN A 134 25.18 -20.96 -8.91
CA ASN A 134 24.81 -22.37 -8.86
C ASN A 134 25.60 -23.17 -7.80
N VAL A 135 25.70 -22.60 -6.59
CA VAL A 135 26.42 -23.17 -5.45
C VAL A 135 25.54 -24.10 -4.62
N SER A 136 26.11 -24.99 -3.83
CA SER A 136 25.35 -25.77 -2.83
C SER A 136 24.84 -24.87 -1.69
N GLY A 137 23.89 -25.38 -0.89
CA GLY A 137 23.39 -24.64 0.27
C GLY A 137 24.46 -24.35 1.33
N ILE A 138 25.41 -25.28 1.51
CA ILE A 138 26.53 -25.10 2.45
C ILE A 138 27.50 -24.03 1.94
N GLU A 139 27.87 -24.09 0.65
CA GLU A 139 28.70 -23.06 0.03
C GLU A 139 28.04 -21.69 0.09
N TYR A 140 26.72 -21.61 -0.11
CA TYR A 140 25.98 -20.37 0.04
C TYR A 140 26.09 -19.82 1.47
N LEU A 141 25.84 -20.65 2.48
CA LEU A 141 25.94 -20.24 3.88
C LEU A 141 27.35 -19.73 4.24
N GLN A 142 28.39 -20.37 3.72
CA GLN A 142 29.80 -19.99 3.95
C GLN A 142 30.23 -18.73 3.20
N GLN A 143 29.69 -18.49 2.00
CA GLN A 143 30.18 -17.44 1.10
C GLN A 143 29.31 -16.16 1.12
N ALA A 144 28.03 -16.26 1.50
CA ALA A 144 27.06 -15.17 1.33
C ALA A 144 27.44 -13.88 2.06
N ASN A 145 27.99 -13.97 3.27
CA ASN A 145 28.36 -12.77 4.05
C ASN A 145 29.37 -11.88 3.31
N ASP A 146 30.29 -12.48 2.55
CA ASP A 146 31.35 -11.78 1.82
C ASP A 146 31.01 -11.47 0.35
N ALA A 147 29.93 -12.06 -0.16
CA ALA A 147 29.53 -11.99 -1.56
C ALA A 147 28.34 -11.06 -1.80
N LEU A 148 27.44 -10.92 -0.84
CA LEU A 148 26.20 -10.13 -0.96
C LEU A 148 26.40 -8.69 -0.46
N LEU A 149 25.91 -7.73 -1.23
CA LEU A 149 26.05 -6.30 -0.94
C LEU A 149 24.91 -5.74 -0.08
N THR A 150 25.26 -4.93 0.91
CA THR A 150 24.31 -4.10 1.68
C THR A 150 24.47 -2.64 1.26
N ILE A 151 23.44 -2.08 0.64
CA ILE A 151 23.44 -0.70 0.13
C ILE A 151 22.41 0.11 0.92
N VAL A 152 22.84 1.24 1.48
CA VAL A 152 21.97 2.15 2.23
C VAL A 152 21.68 3.39 1.41
N GLN A 153 20.41 3.79 1.35
CA GLN A 153 20.01 5.02 0.68
C GLN A 153 20.13 6.19 1.66
N ILE A 154 20.90 7.22 1.29
CA ILE A 154 21.00 8.48 2.02
C ILE A 154 20.11 9.50 1.32
N GLU A 155 18.93 9.71 1.91
CA GLU A 155 17.87 10.53 1.31
C GLU A 155 17.01 11.28 2.32
N THR A 156 17.23 11.05 3.61
CA THR A 156 16.62 11.81 4.70
C THR A 156 17.61 12.84 5.21
N LYS A 157 17.09 13.89 5.87
CA LYS A 157 17.95 14.93 6.46
C LYS A 157 18.82 14.34 7.58
N GLU A 158 18.23 13.50 8.41
CA GLU A 158 18.89 12.84 9.54
C GLU A 158 20.01 11.90 9.07
N ALA A 159 19.80 11.13 7.99
CA ALA A 159 20.86 10.28 7.45
C ALA A 159 22.02 11.10 6.87
N LEU A 160 21.74 12.26 6.27
CA LEU A 160 22.79 13.17 5.81
C LEU A 160 23.57 13.75 6.99
N GLU A 161 22.89 14.14 8.07
CA GLU A 161 23.53 14.64 9.29
C GLU A 161 24.47 13.59 9.92
N ASN A 162 24.04 12.33 9.92
CA ASN A 162 24.76 11.18 10.50
C ASN A 162 25.64 10.40 9.50
N VAL A 163 25.89 10.93 8.30
CA VAL A 163 26.44 10.15 7.19
C VAL A 163 27.81 9.55 7.47
N GLU A 164 28.69 10.25 8.20
CA GLU A 164 30.01 9.73 8.57
C GLU A 164 29.94 8.58 9.56
N GLU A 165 28.94 8.55 10.43
CA GLU A 165 28.73 7.43 11.36
C GLU A 165 28.14 6.21 10.64
N ILE A 166 27.17 6.44 9.75
CA ILE A 166 26.57 5.41 8.90
C ILE A 166 27.65 4.76 8.02
N ALA A 167 28.53 5.56 7.41
CA ALA A 167 29.62 5.08 6.56
C ALA A 167 30.59 4.15 7.29
N LYS A 168 30.80 4.35 8.60
CA LYS A 168 31.71 3.54 9.42
C LYS A 168 31.11 2.21 9.87
N VAL A 169 29.81 1.96 9.66
CA VAL A 169 29.18 0.71 10.09
C VAL A 169 29.76 -0.49 9.32
N PRO A 170 30.33 -1.50 10.02
CA PRO A 170 30.81 -2.72 9.37
C PRO A 170 29.66 -3.48 8.70
N GLY A 171 29.89 -4.01 7.49
CA GLY A 171 28.87 -4.74 6.73
C GLY A 171 28.00 -3.90 5.78
N ILE A 172 28.06 -2.56 5.88
CA ILE A 172 27.59 -1.65 4.82
C ILE A 172 28.66 -1.56 3.72
N ASP A 173 28.25 -1.71 2.47
CA ASP A 173 29.17 -1.73 1.33
C ASP A 173 29.11 -0.45 0.50
N VAL A 174 27.90 0.15 0.40
CA VAL A 174 27.63 1.28 -0.49
C VAL A 174 26.70 2.29 0.19
N LEU A 175 27.03 3.57 0.08
CA LEU A 175 26.12 4.68 0.37
C LEU A 175 25.55 5.19 -0.95
N PHE A 176 24.25 5.08 -1.14
CA PHE A 176 23.57 5.41 -2.38
C PHE A 176 22.71 6.66 -2.18
N VAL A 177 22.83 7.65 -3.05
CA VAL A 177 22.08 8.90 -2.96
C VAL A 177 20.78 8.81 -3.74
N GLY A 178 19.67 9.08 -3.07
CA GLY A 178 18.37 9.38 -3.68
C GLY A 178 18.21 10.90 -3.82
N PRO A 179 18.62 11.52 -4.93
CA PRO A 179 18.75 12.99 -5.00
C PRO A 179 17.40 13.71 -4.90
N TRP A 180 16.32 13.10 -5.39
CA TRP A 180 14.97 13.65 -5.35
C TRP A 180 14.46 13.77 -3.92
N ASP A 181 14.49 12.67 -3.17
CA ASP A 181 14.07 12.64 -1.77
C ASP A 181 15.02 13.42 -0.87
N LEU A 182 16.34 13.35 -1.10
CA LEU A 182 17.30 14.17 -0.36
C LEU A 182 17.04 15.66 -0.56
N GLY A 183 16.83 16.08 -1.80
CA GLY A 183 16.47 17.47 -2.14
C GLY A 183 15.21 17.92 -1.40
N ASN A 184 14.16 17.10 -1.41
CA ASN A 184 12.93 17.40 -0.67
C ASN A 184 13.19 17.54 0.85
N ASN A 185 13.92 16.61 1.45
CA ASN A 185 14.18 16.57 2.89
C ASN A 185 15.06 17.74 3.40
N ILE A 186 15.95 18.28 2.56
CA ILE A 186 16.77 19.45 2.91
C ILE A 186 16.13 20.78 2.48
N GLY A 187 14.88 20.76 1.99
CA GLY A 187 14.16 21.96 1.55
C GLY A 187 14.65 22.56 0.22
N ARG A 188 15.25 21.72 -0.62
CA ARG A 188 15.81 22.04 -1.95
C ARG A 188 15.30 21.03 -2.99
N PRO A 189 13.99 21.02 -3.28
CA PRO A 189 13.42 20.09 -4.24
C PRO A 189 14.07 20.25 -5.62
N VAL A 190 14.28 19.13 -6.31
CA VAL A 190 14.81 19.14 -7.67
C VAL A 190 13.70 19.55 -8.64
N LEU A 191 13.75 20.78 -9.14
CA LEU A 191 12.77 21.33 -10.09
C LEU A 191 13.32 21.52 -11.52
N GLY A 192 14.59 21.16 -11.75
CA GLY A 192 15.23 21.23 -13.06
C GLY A 192 16.76 21.22 -13.04
N ALA A 193 17.37 21.76 -11.99
CA ALA A 193 18.79 21.59 -11.70
C ALA A 193 18.98 21.27 -10.21
N PHE A 194 20.12 20.67 -9.86
CA PHE A 194 20.47 20.48 -8.45
C PHE A 194 20.92 21.81 -7.85
N HIS A 195 20.32 22.18 -6.73
CA HIS A 195 20.80 23.30 -5.91
C HIS A 195 22.21 23.03 -5.40
N ASP A 196 23.00 24.09 -5.20
CA ASP A 196 24.35 23.99 -4.65
C ASP A 196 24.38 23.26 -3.29
N ASP A 197 23.37 23.47 -2.46
CA ASP A 197 23.19 22.76 -1.18
C ASP A 197 23.05 21.24 -1.39
N LEU A 198 22.30 20.81 -2.41
CA LEU A 198 22.15 19.40 -2.75
C LEU A 198 23.44 18.83 -3.36
N ASN A 199 24.14 19.60 -4.20
CA ASN A 199 25.46 19.21 -4.73
C ASN A 199 26.48 19.03 -3.60
N ALA A 200 26.50 19.94 -2.62
CA ALA A 200 27.36 19.84 -1.45
C ALA A 200 27.00 18.63 -0.58
N ALA A 201 25.71 18.33 -0.42
CA ALA A 201 25.26 17.12 0.29
C ALA A 201 25.70 15.83 -0.43
N ILE A 202 25.52 15.75 -1.75
CA ILE A 202 25.98 14.62 -2.58
C ILE A 202 27.49 14.42 -2.42
N GLU A 203 28.28 15.49 -2.49
CA GLU A 203 29.74 15.42 -2.33
C GLU A 203 30.16 15.01 -0.92
N ARG A 204 29.46 15.49 0.12
CA ARG A 204 29.69 15.04 1.50
C ARG A 204 29.45 13.53 1.65
N ILE A 205 28.35 13.02 1.10
CA ILE A 205 28.02 11.58 1.14
C ILE A 205 29.10 10.77 0.42
N ARG A 206 29.52 11.21 -0.77
CA ARG A 206 30.60 10.56 -1.52
C ARG A 206 31.89 10.52 -0.71
N LYS A 207 32.30 11.66 -0.14
CA LYS A 207 33.51 11.76 0.68
C LYS A 207 33.44 10.84 1.90
N ALA A 208 32.32 10.85 2.64
CA ALA A 208 32.13 9.99 3.81
C ALA A 208 32.25 8.50 3.45
N ALA A 209 31.67 8.08 2.32
CA ALA A 209 31.81 6.72 1.82
C ALA A 209 33.27 6.38 1.52
N THR A 210 33.97 7.21 0.74
CA THR A 210 35.37 6.99 0.37
C THR A 210 36.30 6.97 1.58
N ASP A 211 36.15 7.92 2.52
CA ASP A 211 36.96 8.00 3.74
C ASP A 211 36.81 6.73 4.61
N ALA A 212 35.62 6.11 4.60
CA ALA A 212 35.34 4.86 5.31
C ALA A 212 35.67 3.59 4.50
N GLY A 213 36.30 3.73 3.32
CA GLY A 213 36.64 2.61 2.44
C GLY A 213 35.42 1.94 1.78
N LYS A 214 34.30 2.65 1.68
CA LYS A 214 33.04 2.22 1.06
C LYS A 214 32.88 2.84 -0.32
N ARG A 215 31.88 2.40 -1.08
CA ARG A 215 31.57 2.98 -2.39
C ARG A 215 30.38 3.94 -2.31
N ALA A 216 30.35 4.90 -3.22
CA ALA A 216 29.24 5.82 -3.37
C ALA A 216 28.42 5.49 -4.63
N GLY A 217 27.11 5.66 -4.57
CA GLY A 217 26.23 5.54 -5.71
C GLY A 217 25.22 6.68 -5.78
N ILE A 218 24.64 6.91 -6.95
CA ILE A 218 23.57 7.90 -7.13
C ILE A 218 22.61 7.46 -8.24
N TYR A 219 21.33 7.77 -8.04
CA TYR A 219 20.35 7.67 -9.12
C TYR A 219 20.43 8.91 -10.03
N ALA A 220 20.56 8.71 -11.33
CA ALA A 220 20.52 9.80 -12.31
C ALA A 220 19.63 9.44 -13.51
N ASP A 221 18.59 10.24 -13.74
CA ASP A 221 17.85 10.28 -14.99
C ASP A 221 18.58 11.24 -15.94
N GLY A 222 18.76 10.84 -17.21
CA GLY A 222 19.70 11.47 -18.15
C GLY A 222 19.38 12.91 -18.59
N ILE A 223 18.57 13.64 -17.83
CA ILE A 223 18.24 15.06 -17.97
C ILE A 223 19.27 15.93 -17.23
N PHE A 224 19.83 15.42 -16.13
CA PHE A 224 20.75 16.18 -15.29
C PHE A 224 22.19 15.82 -15.64
N GLU A 225 23.01 16.82 -15.97
CA GLU A 225 24.45 16.62 -15.95
C GLU A 225 24.83 16.25 -14.52
N LEU A 226 25.40 15.06 -14.35
CA LEU A 226 26.08 14.72 -13.11
C LEU A 226 27.03 15.89 -12.82
N PRO A 227 27.07 16.40 -11.57
CA PRO A 227 28.12 17.33 -11.16
C PRO A 227 29.45 16.78 -11.66
N LYS A 228 30.43 17.64 -12.01
CA LYS A 228 31.78 17.22 -12.42
C LYS A 228 32.47 16.47 -11.27
N LEU A 229 32.01 15.25 -11.01
CA LEU A 229 32.46 14.30 -10.03
C LEU A 229 33.70 13.71 -10.66
N THR A 230 34.81 14.40 -10.42
CA THR A 230 36.13 14.00 -10.89
C THR A 230 36.38 12.57 -10.46
N ARG A 231 36.57 11.71 -11.47
CA ARG A 231 37.24 10.40 -11.45
C ARG A 231 37.59 9.90 -10.04
N LEU A 232 36.72 9.07 -9.47
CA LEU A 232 36.99 7.89 -8.63
C LEU A 232 35.65 7.40 -8.01
N ASP A 233 35.33 6.12 -8.23
CA ASP A 233 34.44 5.27 -7.39
C ASP A 233 32.90 5.40 -7.44
N ASN A 234 32.28 5.74 -8.57
CA ASN A 234 30.83 5.97 -8.60
C ASN A 234 30.01 4.82 -9.20
N ILE A 235 28.92 4.43 -8.53
CA ILE A 235 27.81 3.67 -9.10
C ILE A 235 26.78 4.66 -9.65
N ALA A 236 26.46 4.59 -10.94
CA ALA A 236 25.44 5.47 -11.52
C ALA A 236 24.33 4.66 -12.19
N HIS A 237 23.07 4.99 -11.89
CA HIS A 237 22.00 4.72 -12.85
C HIS A 237 22.13 5.71 -14.00
N CYS A 238 22.07 5.25 -15.26
CA CYS A 238 22.21 6.15 -16.41
C CYS A 238 21.52 5.58 -17.67
N PRO A 239 20.61 6.31 -18.31
CA PRO A 239 20.08 5.91 -19.62
C PRO A 239 21.14 6.01 -20.73
N ARG A 240 21.03 5.13 -21.72
CA ARG A 240 22.05 4.84 -22.76
C ARG A 240 22.69 6.07 -23.45
N ARG A 241 21.99 7.21 -23.56
CA ARG A 241 22.50 8.42 -24.24
C ARG A 241 23.69 9.06 -23.53
N ALA A 242 23.72 9.07 -22.20
CA ALA A 242 24.81 9.70 -21.44
C ALA A 242 26.08 8.82 -21.32
N ARG A 243 26.00 7.54 -21.70
CA ARG A 243 27.18 6.63 -21.69
C ARG A 243 28.26 7.01 -22.70
N ARG A 244 27.90 7.65 -23.83
CA ARG A 244 28.88 8.09 -24.85
C ARG A 244 29.73 9.27 -24.37
N ASN A 245 29.14 10.22 -23.66
CA ASN A 245 29.83 11.45 -23.25
C ASN A 245 30.88 11.24 -22.15
N ILE A 246 30.80 10.13 -21.39
CA ILE A 246 31.71 9.86 -20.26
C ILE A 246 32.93 9.01 -20.70
N GLN A 247 32.84 8.31 -21.85
CA GLN A 247 33.84 7.31 -22.24
C GLN A 247 34.94 7.86 -23.17
N GLU A 248 34.80 9.07 -23.70
CA GLU A 248 35.75 9.69 -24.64
C GLU A 248 36.27 11.05 -24.15
N GLN A 249 37.35 11.03 -23.36
CA GLN A 249 38.28 12.17 -23.24
C GLN A 249 39.70 11.64 -22.97
N PRO A 250 40.56 11.47 -24.00
CA PRO A 250 42.00 11.43 -23.79
C PRO A 250 42.58 12.86 -23.86
N GLU A 251 43.62 13.07 -23.04
CA GLU A 251 44.39 14.29 -22.82
C GLU A 251 44.96 14.92 -24.11
N LYS A 252 44.87 16.26 -24.28
CA LYS A 252 45.98 17.20 -24.63
C LYS A 252 45.51 18.64 -25.00
N PRO A 253 46.42 19.66 -24.99
CA PRO A 253 46.18 20.96 -24.35
C PRO A 253 45.86 22.13 -25.29
N LEU A 254 45.28 23.17 -24.67
CA LEU A 254 45.31 24.61 -24.96
C LEU A 254 45.68 25.06 -26.38
N LEU A 255 44.68 25.61 -27.09
CA LEU A 255 44.76 26.81 -27.93
C LEU A 255 43.32 27.35 -28.15
N GLN A 256 43.07 28.59 -27.72
CA GLN A 256 41.87 29.39 -28.03
C GLN A 256 42.02 30.08 -29.41
N PRO A 257 41.06 30.87 -29.91
CA PRO A 257 39.63 30.59 -30.08
C PRO A 257 39.15 30.98 -31.50
N SER A 258 38.08 30.37 -32.02
CA SER A 258 37.25 31.06 -33.02
C SER A 258 35.79 30.58 -32.99
N ILE A 259 34.94 31.50 -32.50
CA ILE A 259 33.61 31.86 -33.00
C ILE A 259 32.61 30.70 -33.18
N PHE A 260 31.82 30.45 -32.13
CA PHE A 260 30.46 29.91 -32.28
C PHE A 260 29.45 31.04 -32.08
N HIS A 261 28.51 31.13 -33.04
CA HIS A 261 27.37 32.02 -33.00
C HIS A 261 26.50 31.73 -31.76
N SER A 262 26.11 32.82 -31.10
CA SER A 262 25.21 32.88 -29.96
C SER A 262 23.86 32.22 -30.28
N ALA A 263 23.47 31.19 -29.53
CA ALA A 263 22.09 30.75 -29.42
C ALA A 263 21.43 31.56 -28.29
N THR A 264 20.59 32.51 -28.65
CA THR A 264 19.81 33.35 -27.73
C THR A 264 18.74 32.54 -26.99
N MET A 265 18.77 32.59 -25.65
CA MET A 265 17.82 31.95 -24.74
C MET A 265 16.43 32.60 -24.84
N ALA A 266 15.42 31.83 -25.26
CA ALA A 266 14.02 32.29 -25.27
C ALA A 266 13.36 32.05 -23.89
N SER A 267 12.61 33.03 -23.37
CA SER A 267 11.98 32.99 -22.03
C SER A 267 10.46 32.99 -22.13
N LYS A 268 9.75 32.36 -21.17
CA LYS A 268 8.27 32.32 -21.15
C LYS A 268 7.71 33.40 -20.22
N CYS A 269 6.69 34.12 -20.67
CA CYS A 269 6.06 35.18 -19.88
C CYS A 269 5.18 34.61 -18.76
N VAL A 270 5.30 35.17 -17.55
CA VAL A 270 4.55 34.73 -16.35
C VAL A 270 3.21 35.45 -16.15
N HIS A 271 2.88 36.43 -16.99
CA HIS A 271 1.61 37.14 -16.91
C HIS A 271 0.40 36.24 -17.24
N LYS A 272 -0.62 36.28 -16.38
CA LYS A 272 -1.83 35.46 -16.47
C LYS A 272 -2.61 35.77 -17.75
N GLY A 273 -2.71 34.79 -18.65
CA GLY A 273 -3.38 34.91 -19.95
C GLY A 273 -2.49 35.22 -21.16
N CYS A 274 -1.20 35.53 -20.97
CA CYS A 274 -0.28 35.79 -22.08
C CYS A 274 0.33 34.51 -22.67
N GLY A 275 1.00 33.69 -21.84
CA GLY A 275 1.53 32.38 -22.23
C GLY A 275 2.60 32.35 -23.35
N LYS A 276 2.96 33.49 -23.94
CA LYS A 276 3.95 33.61 -25.03
C LYS A 276 5.38 33.31 -24.54
N VAL A 277 6.16 32.72 -25.44
CA VAL A 277 7.63 32.61 -25.34
C VAL A 277 8.21 33.76 -26.14
N PHE A 278 9.00 34.62 -25.51
CA PHE A 278 9.56 35.84 -26.09
C PHE A 278 11.08 35.84 -26.00
N THR A 279 11.72 36.45 -26.99
CA THR A 279 13.16 36.73 -27.03
C THR A 279 13.47 38.20 -26.77
N ASP A 280 12.48 39.08 -26.98
CA ASP A 280 12.57 40.53 -26.73
C ASP A 280 11.58 40.94 -25.62
N PRO A 281 12.05 41.38 -24.44
CA PRO A 281 11.20 41.82 -23.34
C PRO A 281 10.31 43.03 -23.65
N GLU A 282 10.60 43.76 -24.73
CA GLU A 282 9.87 44.97 -25.13
C GLU A 282 8.65 44.68 -26.03
N GLU A 283 8.40 43.42 -26.41
CA GLU A 283 7.21 43.05 -27.20
C GLU A 283 5.91 43.25 -26.40
N GLU A 284 4.83 43.65 -27.10
CA GLU A 284 3.51 43.86 -26.52
C GLU A 284 2.91 42.55 -25.95
N CYS A 285 2.70 42.55 -24.64
CA CYS A 285 2.11 41.48 -23.83
C CYS A 285 0.68 41.84 -23.42
N VAL A 286 -0.30 40.98 -23.69
CA VAL A 286 -1.70 41.18 -23.27
C VAL A 286 -2.06 40.18 -22.17
N TYR A 287 -2.52 40.65 -21.01
CA TYR A 287 -2.75 39.81 -19.83
C TYR A 287 -3.86 40.32 -18.88
N HIS A 288 -4.20 39.54 -17.86
CA HIS A 288 -5.10 39.89 -16.77
C HIS A 288 -4.30 40.20 -15.48
N PRO A 289 -4.31 41.43 -14.94
CA PRO A 289 -3.56 41.81 -13.73
C PRO A 289 -4.25 41.40 -12.43
N GLY A 290 -5.53 41.01 -12.47
CA GLY A 290 -6.31 40.63 -11.28
C GLY A 290 -6.38 39.12 -11.08
N PRO A 291 -6.46 38.61 -9.84
CA PRO A 291 -6.66 37.19 -9.57
C PRO A 291 -8.03 36.69 -10.07
N PRO A 292 -8.19 35.37 -10.30
CA PRO A 292 -9.49 34.79 -10.61
C PRO A 292 -10.45 34.88 -9.41
N VAL A 293 -11.73 35.12 -9.68
CA VAL A 293 -12.81 35.21 -8.69
C VAL A 293 -13.87 34.18 -9.03
N PHE A 294 -14.22 33.35 -8.04
CA PHE A 294 -15.25 32.33 -8.14
C PHE A 294 -16.28 32.59 -7.04
N HIS A 295 -17.46 33.10 -7.41
CA HIS A 295 -18.53 33.39 -6.44
C HIS A 295 -19.89 33.06 -7.06
N GLU A 296 -20.79 32.45 -6.28
CA GLU A 296 -22.17 32.13 -6.70
C GLU A 296 -22.29 31.33 -8.02
N GLY A 297 -21.38 30.40 -8.26
CA GLY A 297 -21.36 29.57 -9.48
C GLY A 297 -20.82 30.28 -10.73
N GLN A 298 -20.51 31.58 -10.63
CA GLN A 298 -19.90 32.36 -11.69
C GLN A 298 -18.37 32.45 -11.52
N LYS A 299 -17.66 32.40 -12.64
CA LYS A 299 -16.21 32.43 -12.77
C LYS A 299 -15.79 33.63 -13.60
N GLY A 300 -14.75 34.36 -13.19
CA GLY A 300 -14.25 35.51 -13.95
C GLY A 300 -12.99 36.09 -13.33
N TRP A 301 -12.31 37.02 -14.01
CA TRP A 301 -11.14 37.70 -13.46
C TRP A 301 -11.56 38.93 -12.64
N LYS A 302 -10.81 39.27 -11.57
CA LYS A 302 -11.05 40.50 -10.79
C LYS A 302 -10.91 41.77 -11.63
N CYS A 303 -10.06 41.74 -12.68
CA CYS A 303 -9.82 42.90 -13.55
C CYS A 303 -10.95 43.22 -14.54
N CYS A 304 -11.78 42.24 -14.91
CA CYS A 304 -12.75 42.40 -15.99
C CYS A 304 -14.12 41.86 -15.61
N LYS A 305 -15.18 42.43 -16.19
CA LYS A 305 -16.58 42.10 -15.87
C LYS A 305 -17.14 40.80 -16.45
N PRO A 306 -16.59 40.13 -17.50
CA PRO A 306 -17.13 38.86 -17.96
C PRO A 306 -17.19 37.84 -16.82
N ARG A 307 -18.37 37.23 -16.67
CA ARG A 307 -18.67 36.18 -15.71
C ARG A 307 -19.30 35.03 -16.46
N VAL A 308 -18.76 33.84 -16.29
CA VAL A 308 -19.15 32.64 -17.03
C VAL A 308 -19.39 31.50 -16.07
N LEU A 309 -20.21 30.54 -16.47
CA LEU A 309 -20.64 29.46 -15.58
C LEU A 309 -19.71 28.23 -15.69
N THR A 310 -19.07 28.04 -16.85
CA THR A 310 -18.16 26.92 -17.09
C THR A 310 -16.69 27.33 -16.96
N PHE A 311 -15.82 26.37 -16.69
CA PHE A 311 -14.39 26.63 -16.55
C PHE A 311 -13.72 26.89 -17.92
N ASP A 312 -14.19 26.24 -18.97
CA ASP A 312 -13.66 26.41 -20.33
C ASP A 312 -13.96 27.82 -20.87
N GLU A 313 -15.17 28.34 -20.63
CA GLU A 313 -15.50 29.73 -20.96
C GLU A 313 -14.67 30.73 -20.15
N PHE A 314 -14.23 30.35 -18.94
CA PHE A 314 -13.44 31.22 -18.06
C PHE A 314 -12.01 31.38 -18.60
N LEU A 315 -11.43 30.29 -19.11
CA LEU A 315 -10.13 30.32 -19.78
C LEU A 315 -10.18 31.08 -21.12
N ALA A 316 -11.34 31.14 -21.76
CA ALA A 316 -11.56 31.86 -23.02
C ALA A 316 -11.82 33.38 -22.86
N ILE A 317 -11.85 33.91 -21.63
CA ILE A 317 -12.06 35.36 -21.41
C ILE A 317 -10.84 36.13 -21.95
N PRO A 318 -11.02 37.02 -22.95
CA PRO A 318 -9.91 37.75 -23.56
C PRO A 318 -9.19 38.64 -22.55
N PRO A 319 -7.85 38.73 -22.61
CA PRO A 319 -7.04 39.50 -21.67
C PRO A 319 -7.41 40.99 -21.65
N CYS A 320 -7.42 41.58 -20.46
CA CYS A 320 -8.01 42.91 -20.19
C CYS A 320 -6.99 44.06 -20.19
N THR A 321 -5.68 43.80 -20.30
CA THR A 321 -4.61 44.82 -20.17
C THR A 321 -3.43 44.53 -21.09
N THR A 322 -2.80 45.57 -21.65
CA THR A 322 -1.56 45.51 -22.44
C THR A 322 -0.37 46.05 -21.63
N GLY A 323 0.79 45.39 -21.73
CA GLY A 323 2.05 45.76 -21.06
C GLY A 323 3.25 45.05 -21.69
N LYS A 324 4.36 44.96 -20.96
CA LYS A 324 5.59 44.26 -21.43
C LYS A 324 5.68 42.85 -20.86
N HIS A 325 6.48 41.99 -21.47
CA HIS A 325 6.69 40.64 -20.96
C HIS A 325 7.60 40.66 -19.71
N SER A 326 7.11 40.10 -18.60
CA SER A 326 7.88 39.90 -17.37
C SER A 326 8.14 38.41 -17.13
N THR A 327 9.24 38.12 -16.42
CA THR A 327 9.59 36.82 -15.84
C THR A 327 9.39 36.79 -14.31
N VAL A 328 8.98 37.91 -13.72
CA VAL A 328 8.71 38.08 -12.27
C VAL A 328 7.20 38.23 -12.07
N ASP A 329 6.61 37.39 -11.20
CA ASP A 329 5.17 37.42 -10.88
C ASP A 329 4.89 38.47 -9.79
N ASP A 330 4.53 39.69 -10.21
CA ASP A 330 4.19 40.81 -9.32
C ASP A 330 2.71 40.73 -8.85
N THR A 331 2.28 39.59 -8.29
CA THR A 331 0.97 39.49 -7.63
C THR A 331 1.09 39.92 -6.15
N PRO A 332 0.43 41.01 -5.68
CA PRO A 332 0.41 41.37 -4.27
C PRO A 332 -0.36 40.34 -3.43
N ALA A 333 0.25 39.89 -2.32
CA ALA A 333 -0.42 39.07 -1.31
C ALA A 333 -1.55 39.87 -0.63
N GLU A 334 -2.72 39.24 -0.48
CA GLU A 334 -3.86 39.81 0.23
C GLU A 334 -3.59 39.79 1.75
N PRO A 335 -3.86 40.88 2.51
CA PRO A 335 -3.46 40.97 3.91
C PRO A 335 -4.31 40.08 4.82
N GLU A 336 -3.64 39.34 5.70
CA GLU A 336 -4.25 38.51 6.75
C GLU A 336 -5.12 39.35 7.70
N LYS A 337 -6.37 38.91 7.91
CA LYS A 337 -7.23 39.43 8.97
C LYS A 337 -6.83 38.81 10.30
N THR A 338 -6.49 39.69 11.23
CA THR A 338 -6.28 39.46 12.66
C THR A 338 -7.57 39.01 13.34
N GLU A 339 -7.55 37.84 13.98
CA GLU A 339 -8.51 37.47 15.03
C GLU A 339 -7.79 37.23 16.35
N LYS A 340 -8.44 37.70 17.41
CA LYS A 340 -7.89 37.96 18.74
C LYS A 340 -7.77 36.67 19.56
N THR A 341 -6.61 36.46 20.14
CA THR A 341 -6.37 35.56 21.29
C THR A 341 -6.91 36.20 22.57
N PRO A 342 -7.55 35.44 23.48
CA PRO A 342 -7.45 35.69 24.91
C PRO A 342 -6.52 34.66 25.58
N ALA A 343 -5.89 35.15 26.64
CA ALA A 343 -4.71 34.61 27.29
C ALA A 343 -4.87 33.26 28.00
N SER A 344 -3.73 32.58 28.05
CA SER A 344 -3.21 31.56 28.97
C SER A 344 -3.98 31.26 30.26
N GLU A 345 -4.31 29.98 30.45
CA GLU A 345 -4.23 29.30 31.74
C GLU A 345 -3.27 28.10 31.62
N GLU A 346 -2.29 28.04 32.51
CA GLU A 346 -1.34 26.94 32.68
C GLU A 346 -2.06 25.69 33.20
N ILE A 347 -1.96 24.56 32.48
CA ILE A 347 -2.25 23.24 33.04
C ILE A 347 -1.09 22.30 32.70
N SER A 348 -0.49 21.79 33.77
CA SER A 348 0.59 20.81 33.84
C SER A 348 0.30 19.50 33.09
N LEU A 349 1.30 19.02 32.35
CA LEU A 349 1.35 17.67 31.76
C LEU A 349 1.44 16.58 32.85
N PRO A 350 0.62 15.51 32.79
CA PRO A 350 0.95 14.25 33.45
C PRO A 350 1.68 13.27 32.50
N GLU A 351 2.57 12.48 33.10
CA GLU A 351 3.40 11.44 32.50
C GLU A 351 2.63 10.39 31.68
N ARG A 352 3.28 9.89 30.62
CA ARG A 352 2.83 8.76 29.80
C ARG A 352 3.03 7.43 30.54
N PRO A 353 2.02 6.53 30.61
CA PRO A 353 2.25 5.13 30.93
C PRO A 353 2.75 4.34 29.72
N ALA A 354 3.45 3.24 30.02
CA ALA A 354 4.15 2.35 29.11
C ALA A 354 3.30 1.69 28.02
N VAL A 355 3.94 1.47 26.87
CA VAL A 355 3.41 0.79 25.68
C VAL A 355 3.20 -0.71 25.94
N GLN A 356 2.00 -1.21 25.63
CA GLN A 356 1.68 -2.65 25.49
C GLN A 356 1.50 -3.00 24.00
N PRO A 357 1.69 -4.28 23.60
CA PRO A 357 1.96 -4.68 22.21
C PRO A 357 0.75 -4.61 21.28
N THR A 358 1.00 -4.17 20.05
CA THR A 358 0.05 -4.07 18.92
C THR A 358 -0.50 -5.43 18.47
N PRO A 359 -1.80 -5.53 18.10
CA PRO A 359 -2.37 -6.74 17.49
C PRO A 359 -2.02 -6.90 16.01
N VAL A 360 -2.03 -8.16 15.56
CA VAL A 360 -1.80 -8.67 14.20
C VAL A 360 -2.69 -8.00 13.13
N PRO A 361 -2.21 -7.71 11.90
CA PRO A 361 -3.04 -7.12 10.85
C PRO A 361 -4.15 -8.08 10.40
N GLN A 362 -5.40 -7.65 10.53
CA GLN A 362 -6.57 -8.30 9.95
C GLN A 362 -6.68 -7.96 8.46
N THR A 363 -6.98 -8.97 7.66
CA THR A 363 -7.26 -8.90 6.22
C THR A 363 -8.42 -7.94 5.91
N ALA A 364 -8.30 -7.19 4.81
CA ALA A 364 -9.32 -6.27 4.32
C ALA A 364 -10.67 -6.99 4.09
N PRO A 365 -11.82 -6.41 4.51
CA PRO A 365 -13.12 -6.99 4.25
C PRO A 365 -13.56 -6.76 2.80
N THR A 366 -14.02 -7.83 2.15
CA THR A 366 -14.69 -7.85 0.85
C THR A 366 -16.00 -7.03 0.90
N PRO A 367 -16.38 -6.28 -0.16
CA PRO A 367 -17.65 -5.58 -0.20
C PRO A 367 -18.83 -6.56 -0.10
N THR A 368 -19.74 -6.29 0.83
CA THR A 368 -20.97 -7.06 1.07
C THR A 368 -22.01 -6.74 -0.02
N PRO A 369 -22.80 -7.71 -0.52
CA PRO A 369 -23.92 -7.42 -1.41
C PRO A 369 -24.96 -6.52 -0.71
N ALA A 370 -25.69 -5.73 -1.50
CA ALA A 370 -26.72 -4.82 -1.01
C ALA A 370 -27.73 -5.51 -0.07
N PRO A 371 -28.16 -4.85 1.03
CA PRO A 371 -29.17 -5.42 1.92
C PRO A 371 -30.51 -5.59 1.19
N ALA A 372 -31.16 -6.72 1.44
CA ALA A 372 -32.54 -6.96 1.04
C ALA A 372 -33.49 -5.87 1.60
N PRO A 373 -34.63 -5.58 0.93
CA PRO A 373 -35.58 -4.57 1.38
C PRO A 373 -36.08 -4.88 2.80
N ALA A 374 -36.12 -3.85 3.64
CA ALA A 374 -36.50 -3.93 5.04
C ALA A 374 -37.97 -4.41 5.19
N GLN A 375 -38.18 -5.39 6.08
CA GLN A 375 -39.52 -5.71 6.58
C GLN A 375 -40.01 -4.55 7.46
N GLU A 376 -41.25 -4.12 7.25
CA GLU A 376 -41.92 -3.10 8.06
C GLU A 376 -42.04 -3.58 9.53
N GLU A 377 -41.33 -2.92 10.45
CA GLU A 377 -41.47 -3.17 11.89
C GLU A 377 -42.82 -2.62 12.37
N SER A 378 -43.60 -3.46 13.05
CA SER A 378 -44.91 -3.08 13.62
C SER A 378 -44.79 -1.90 14.57
N GLU A 379 -45.64 -0.88 14.40
CA GLU A 379 -45.49 0.41 15.08
C GLU A 379 -45.94 0.42 16.57
N GLU A 380 -46.62 -0.63 17.04
CA GLU A 380 -47.29 -0.71 18.35
C GLU A 380 -47.09 -2.08 19.05
N ASP A 381 -47.19 -2.08 20.38
CA ASP A 381 -47.18 -3.29 21.22
C ASP A 381 -48.54 -4.01 21.15
N ASP A 382 -48.51 -5.35 21.16
CA ASP A 382 -49.74 -6.16 21.17
C ASP A 382 -50.37 -6.13 22.59
N PRO A 383 -51.63 -5.68 22.75
CA PRO A 383 -52.28 -5.56 24.05
C PRO A 383 -52.55 -6.90 24.75
N SER A 384 -52.34 -8.04 24.08
CA SER A 384 -52.56 -9.37 24.67
C SER A 384 -51.34 -9.98 25.37
N LEU A 385 -50.18 -9.29 25.40
CA LEU A 385 -48.93 -9.82 25.97
C LEU A 385 -48.48 -8.99 27.18
N GLU A 386 -48.22 -9.66 28.32
CA GLU A 386 -47.72 -9.01 29.53
C GLU A 386 -46.28 -8.50 29.32
N ILE A 387 -46.04 -7.23 29.68
CA ILE A 387 -44.73 -6.60 29.56
C ILE A 387 -43.91 -6.91 30.82
N PRO A 388 -42.74 -7.56 30.71
CA PRO A 388 -41.92 -7.87 31.88
C PRO A 388 -41.38 -6.59 32.52
N ALA A 389 -41.36 -6.54 33.86
CA ALA A 389 -41.03 -5.36 34.70
C ALA A 389 -39.61 -4.75 34.53
N ASN A 390 -38.79 -5.30 33.63
CA ASN A 390 -37.45 -4.81 33.29
C ASN A 390 -37.24 -4.70 31.77
N ALA A 391 -38.31 -4.66 30.98
CA ALA A 391 -38.20 -4.54 29.52
C ALA A 391 -37.58 -3.19 29.13
N THR A 392 -36.56 -3.21 28.29
CA THR A 392 -35.99 -2.00 27.68
C THR A 392 -36.63 -1.73 26.33
N CYS A 393 -36.74 -0.45 25.96
CA CYS A 393 -37.33 -0.06 24.70
C CYS A 393 -36.55 -0.68 23.52
N LYS A 394 -37.26 -1.35 22.61
CA LYS A 394 -36.67 -1.97 21.41
C LYS A 394 -36.33 -0.94 20.32
N ARG A 395 -36.73 0.33 20.46
CA ARG A 395 -36.43 1.38 19.47
C ARG A 395 -34.95 1.80 19.59
N ARG A 396 -34.26 1.85 18.45
CA ARG A 396 -32.81 2.09 18.39
C ARG A 396 -32.44 3.45 18.99
N GLY A 397 -31.53 3.47 19.97
CA GLY A 397 -31.10 4.69 20.66
C GLY A 397 -32.00 5.13 21.81
N CYS A 398 -33.07 4.38 22.13
CA CYS A 398 -33.89 4.63 23.31
C CYS A 398 -33.53 3.63 24.43
N ASN A 399 -33.08 4.13 25.57
CA ASN A 399 -32.69 3.30 26.73
C ASN A 399 -33.75 3.30 27.86
N ALA A 400 -34.99 3.66 27.56
CA ALA A 400 -36.05 3.69 28.56
C ALA A 400 -36.40 2.26 29.03
N THR A 401 -36.52 2.08 30.34
CA THR A 401 -36.97 0.86 30.99
C THR A 401 -38.44 0.96 31.35
N TYR A 402 -39.17 -0.13 31.20
CA TYR A 402 -40.57 -0.22 31.57
C TYR A 402 -40.73 -0.20 33.10
N ASP A 403 -41.56 0.71 33.61
CA ASP A 403 -42.00 0.75 35.01
C ASP A 403 -43.52 0.58 35.07
N ALA A 404 -43.99 -0.42 35.82
CA ALA A 404 -45.41 -0.73 35.94
C ALA A 404 -46.22 0.29 36.76
N SER A 405 -45.55 1.23 37.43
CA SER A 405 -46.18 2.25 38.28
C SER A 405 -46.54 3.56 37.56
N VAL A 406 -46.09 3.75 36.31
CA VAL A 406 -46.26 5.00 35.55
C VAL A 406 -47.26 4.82 34.39
N PRO A 407 -48.24 5.73 34.21
CA PRO A 407 -49.13 5.71 33.05
C PRO A 407 -48.37 5.89 31.73
N ARG A 408 -48.48 4.91 30.82
CA ARG A 408 -47.74 4.88 29.54
C ARG A 408 -48.26 5.82 28.44
N ASP A 409 -49.38 6.49 28.68
CA ASP A 409 -50.10 7.23 27.62
C ASP A 409 -49.50 8.62 27.34
N GLU A 410 -48.54 9.09 28.15
CA GLU A 410 -47.84 10.39 27.99
C GLU A 410 -46.32 10.26 27.76
N GLU A 411 -45.79 9.06 27.57
CA GLU A 411 -44.34 8.81 27.48
C GLU A 411 -43.72 9.19 26.12
N LYS A 412 -42.70 10.05 26.11
CA LYS A 412 -42.01 10.45 24.87
C LYS A 412 -40.80 9.55 24.58
N CYS A 413 -40.88 8.77 23.51
CA CYS A 413 -39.80 7.94 23.01
C CYS A 413 -38.98 8.65 21.92
N VAL A 414 -37.78 9.12 22.29
CA VAL A 414 -36.77 9.67 21.37
C VAL A 414 -35.89 8.53 20.84
N HIS A 415 -35.86 8.31 19.52
CA HIS A 415 -35.12 7.20 18.89
C HIS A 415 -34.56 7.57 17.51
N HIS A 416 -33.69 6.70 16.98
CA HIS A 416 -33.14 6.78 15.63
C HIS A 416 -33.92 5.85 14.70
N PRO A 417 -34.63 6.37 13.67
CA PRO A 417 -35.30 5.54 12.67
C PRO A 417 -34.32 4.93 11.65
N GLY A 418 -33.09 5.45 11.57
CA GLY A 418 -32.06 5.00 10.64
C GLY A 418 -31.25 3.81 11.15
N GLN A 419 -30.54 3.17 10.24
CA GLN A 419 -29.51 2.17 10.55
C GLN A 419 -28.17 2.80 10.95
N PRO A 420 -27.37 2.12 11.80
CA PRO A 420 -26.01 2.55 12.11
C PRO A 420 -25.11 2.46 10.87
N ILE A 421 -24.28 3.48 10.66
CA ILE A 421 -23.30 3.59 9.58
C ILE A 421 -21.90 3.66 10.18
N PHE A 422 -21.00 2.80 9.70
CA PHE A 422 -19.58 2.80 10.03
C PHE A 422 -18.77 2.87 8.73
N HIS A 423 -18.28 4.06 8.36
CA HIS A 423 -17.49 4.25 7.14
C HIS A 423 -16.42 5.33 7.36
N GLU A 424 -15.23 5.13 6.79
CA GLU A 424 -14.11 6.09 6.81
C GLU A 424 -13.69 6.54 8.23
N GLY A 425 -13.67 5.62 9.20
CA GLY A 425 -13.30 5.93 10.58
C GLY A 425 -14.36 6.71 11.38
N SER A 426 -15.48 7.09 10.74
CA SER A 426 -16.60 7.78 11.37
C SER A 426 -17.78 6.84 11.62
N LYS A 427 -18.45 7.04 12.76
CA LYS A 427 -19.60 6.25 13.24
C LYS A 427 -20.79 7.17 13.42
N GLY A 428 -21.98 6.78 12.95
CA GLY A 428 -23.18 7.61 13.07
C GLY A 428 -24.45 6.88 12.65
N TRP A 429 -25.59 7.56 12.71
CA TRP A 429 -26.89 7.00 12.27
C TRP A 429 -27.26 7.56 10.90
N SER A 430 -27.77 6.73 10.00
CA SER A 430 -28.24 7.18 8.67
C SER A 430 -29.31 8.27 8.71
N CYS A 431 -30.06 8.38 9.81
CA CYS A 431 -31.11 9.37 9.98
C CYS A 431 -30.64 10.76 10.44
N CYS A 432 -29.40 10.92 10.93
CA CYS A 432 -28.92 12.21 11.43
C CYS A 432 -27.46 12.49 11.03
N LYS A 433 -27.09 13.76 10.85
CA LYS A 433 -25.77 14.16 10.31
C LYS A 433 -24.60 14.04 11.30
N ARG A 434 -24.87 13.88 12.60
CA ARG A 434 -23.82 13.79 13.63
C ARG A 434 -23.03 12.49 13.47
N ARG A 435 -21.70 12.62 13.28
CA ARG A 435 -20.76 11.50 13.28
C ARG A 435 -19.72 11.68 14.38
N VAL A 436 -19.23 10.58 14.91
CA VAL A 436 -18.23 10.51 15.98
C VAL A 436 -17.17 9.48 15.61
N LEU A 437 -15.95 9.65 16.13
CA LEU A 437 -14.83 8.76 15.83
C LEU A 437 -14.81 7.56 16.79
N GLU A 438 -15.17 7.79 18.06
CA GLU A 438 -15.18 6.76 19.10
C GLU A 438 -16.52 6.02 19.20
N PHE A 439 -16.47 4.71 19.50
CA PHE A 439 -17.68 3.87 19.59
C PHE A 439 -18.55 4.22 20.80
N ASP A 440 -17.94 4.57 21.93
CA ASP A 440 -18.67 4.92 23.15
C ASP A 440 -19.43 6.25 23.00
N GLU A 441 -18.91 7.17 22.18
CA GLU A 441 -19.63 8.39 21.82
C GLU A 441 -20.79 8.10 20.87
N PHE A 442 -20.66 7.08 20.00
CA PHE A 442 -21.71 6.69 19.07
C PHE A 442 -22.94 6.16 19.81
N MET A 443 -22.73 5.37 20.86
CA MET A 443 -23.79 4.88 21.75
C MET A 443 -24.49 6.01 22.52
N LYS A 444 -23.84 7.17 22.69
CA LYS A 444 -24.37 8.35 23.38
C LYS A 444 -25.13 9.33 22.45
N ILE A 445 -25.20 9.06 21.15
CA ILE A 445 -25.93 9.93 20.21
C ILE A 445 -27.43 9.85 20.51
N GLN A 446 -28.00 10.95 21.01
CA GLN A 446 -29.44 11.07 21.28
C GLN A 446 -30.26 10.87 20.00
N GLY A 447 -31.41 10.19 20.13
CA GLY A 447 -32.34 9.93 19.01
C GLY A 447 -32.79 11.20 18.29
N CYS A 448 -33.02 11.13 16.97
CA CYS A 448 -33.45 12.29 16.19
C CYS A 448 -34.96 12.32 15.84
N LYS A 449 -35.76 11.37 16.32
CA LYS A 449 -37.23 11.38 16.13
C LYS A 449 -37.96 11.04 17.42
N GLU A 450 -39.03 11.78 17.71
CA GLU A 450 -39.92 11.56 18.86
C GLU A 450 -41.18 10.80 18.45
N LYS A 451 -41.60 9.84 19.29
CA LYS A 451 -42.91 9.16 19.23
C LYS A 451 -43.54 9.15 20.63
N THR A 452 -44.86 9.02 20.69
CA THR A 452 -45.65 9.13 21.94
C THR A 452 -45.71 7.86 22.78
N ARG A 453 -45.06 6.74 22.37
CA ARG A 453 -44.97 5.51 23.17
C ARG A 453 -43.70 4.72 22.88
N HIS A 454 -43.13 4.10 23.93
CA HIS A 454 -42.05 3.11 23.82
C HIS A 454 -42.58 1.75 23.34
N LEU A 455 -41.77 1.04 22.54
CA LEU A 455 -42.06 -0.31 22.06
C LEU A 455 -41.27 -1.33 22.90
N PHE A 456 -41.93 -2.29 23.54
CA PHE A 456 -41.27 -3.28 24.41
C PHE A 456 -41.43 -4.73 23.92
N VAL A 457 -42.59 -5.09 23.36
CA VAL A 457 -42.95 -6.48 23.03
C VAL A 457 -43.03 -6.70 21.52
N GLY A 458 -43.74 -5.84 20.77
CA GLY A 458 -44.05 -6.03 19.34
C GLY A 458 -45.05 -7.17 19.06
N LYS A 459 -45.48 -7.36 17.80
CA LYS A 459 -46.45 -8.43 17.44
C LYS A 459 -45.87 -9.84 17.69
N GLY A 460 -46.63 -10.69 18.39
CA GLY A 460 -46.27 -12.09 18.66
C GLY A 460 -46.07 -12.90 17.37
N LYS A 461 -44.98 -13.66 17.27
CA LYS A 461 -44.67 -14.52 16.11
C LYS A 461 -45.53 -15.80 16.13
N PRO A 462 -46.06 -16.26 14.98
CA PRO A 462 -46.78 -17.53 14.88
C PRO A 462 -45.85 -18.74 15.07
N ALA A 463 -46.36 -19.78 15.73
CA ALA A 463 -45.66 -21.05 15.92
C ALA A 463 -45.63 -21.85 14.61
N GLY A 464 -44.54 -21.75 13.86
CA GLY A 464 -44.25 -22.56 12.68
C GLY A 464 -42.74 -22.68 12.49
N GLU A 465 -42.26 -23.85 12.02
CA GLU A 465 -40.84 -24.16 11.83
C GLU A 465 -40.16 -23.07 10.99
N GLU A 466 -39.15 -22.40 11.55
CA GLU A 466 -38.44 -21.30 10.88
C GLU A 466 -37.47 -21.90 9.84
N LYS A 467 -37.75 -21.67 8.55
CA LYS A 467 -36.86 -22.11 7.47
C LYS A 467 -35.60 -21.24 7.45
N VAL A 468 -34.44 -21.87 7.54
CA VAL A 468 -33.16 -21.16 7.39
C VAL A 468 -32.84 -21.06 5.90
N GLU A 469 -32.75 -19.85 5.35
CA GLU A 469 -32.56 -19.63 3.90
C GLU A 469 -31.10 -19.72 3.45
N SER A 470 -30.14 -19.36 4.32
CA SER A 470 -28.72 -19.40 3.96
C SER A 470 -27.85 -19.85 5.14
N VAL A 471 -26.93 -20.78 4.88
CA VAL A 471 -25.95 -21.26 5.85
C VAL A 471 -24.55 -20.96 5.34
N ARG A 472 -23.71 -20.36 6.21
CA ARG A 472 -22.30 -20.13 5.91
C ARG A 472 -21.62 -21.48 5.69
N ASN A 473 -20.90 -21.60 4.59
CA ASN A 473 -20.06 -22.74 4.29
C ASN A 473 -18.61 -22.32 4.05
N ASP A 474 -17.70 -23.27 4.22
CA ASP A 474 -16.28 -23.16 3.88
C ASP A 474 -15.80 -24.51 3.36
N PHE A 475 -14.81 -24.54 2.49
CA PHE A 475 -14.27 -25.81 1.99
C PHE A 475 -12.78 -25.71 1.66
N TYR A 476 -12.11 -26.85 1.78
CA TYR A 476 -10.75 -27.04 1.29
C TYR A 476 -10.66 -28.39 0.59
N GLN A 477 -9.58 -28.66 -0.13
CA GLN A 477 -9.44 -29.89 -0.90
C GLN A 477 -8.06 -30.52 -0.75
N THR A 478 -8.03 -31.82 -0.97
CA THR A 478 -6.81 -32.60 -1.18
C THR A 478 -6.77 -33.07 -2.64
N ALA A 479 -5.74 -33.83 -3.02
CA ALA A 479 -5.68 -34.44 -4.34
C ALA A 479 -6.87 -35.37 -4.61
N THR A 480 -7.43 -36.01 -3.58
CA THR A 480 -8.43 -37.08 -3.72
C THR A 480 -9.81 -36.73 -3.19
N SER A 481 -9.94 -35.68 -2.37
CA SER A 481 -11.19 -35.37 -1.67
C SER A 481 -11.43 -33.87 -1.52
N VAL A 482 -12.70 -33.47 -1.43
CA VAL A 482 -13.13 -32.12 -1.08
C VAL A 482 -13.79 -32.17 0.29
N ILE A 483 -13.36 -31.33 1.22
CA ILE A 483 -13.87 -31.30 2.59
C ILE A 483 -14.59 -29.98 2.81
N ALA A 484 -15.92 -30.03 2.98
CA ALA A 484 -16.78 -28.87 3.14
C ALA A 484 -17.38 -28.84 4.56
N SER A 485 -17.38 -27.66 5.18
CA SER A 485 -17.97 -27.41 6.50
C SER A 485 -19.16 -26.46 6.37
N LEU A 486 -20.35 -26.90 6.79
CA LEU A 486 -21.56 -26.08 6.90
C LEU A 486 -21.75 -25.69 8.36
N PHE A 487 -21.74 -24.39 8.66
CA PHE A 487 -21.83 -23.87 10.02
C PHE A 487 -23.29 -23.72 10.47
N LEU A 488 -23.90 -24.85 10.88
CA LEU A 488 -25.23 -24.91 11.46
C LEU A 488 -25.14 -25.54 12.86
N LYS A 489 -25.61 -24.83 13.88
CA LYS A 489 -25.57 -25.28 15.29
C LYS A 489 -26.77 -26.17 15.60
N LYS A 490 -26.59 -27.11 16.54
CA LYS A 490 -27.66 -27.95 17.12
C LYS A 490 -28.48 -28.73 16.09
N ILE A 491 -27.81 -29.32 15.10
CA ILE A 491 -28.42 -30.25 14.15
C ILE A 491 -28.87 -31.50 14.92
N ASP A 492 -30.12 -31.91 14.75
CA ASP A 492 -30.63 -33.17 15.27
C ASP A 492 -30.03 -34.32 14.46
N LYS A 493 -29.15 -35.12 15.08
CA LYS A 493 -28.40 -36.18 14.42
C LYS A 493 -29.29 -37.31 13.92
N ASP A 494 -30.39 -37.58 14.62
CA ASP A 494 -31.25 -38.74 14.35
C ASP A 494 -32.25 -38.44 13.23
N LYS A 495 -32.49 -37.15 12.94
CA LYS A 495 -33.43 -36.69 11.90
C LYS A 495 -32.75 -36.01 10.71
N ALA A 496 -31.44 -35.78 10.76
CA ALA A 496 -30.68 -35.22 9.64
C ALA A 496 -30.56 -36.24 8.50
N LYS A 497 -31.02 -35.85 7.32
CA LYS A 497 -30.94 -36.66 6.10
C LYS A 497 -30.08 -35.95 5.05
N ILE A 498 -29.06 -36.63 4.55
CA ILE A 498 -28.16 -36.14 3.52
C ILE A 498 -28.04 -37.21 2.44
N GLU A 499 -28.33 -36.87 1.19
CA GLU A 499 -28.25 -37.77 0.05
C GLU A 499 -27.15 -37.31 -0.91
N PHE A 500 -26.21 -38.20 -1.20
CA PHE A 500 -25.13 -37.96 -2.17
C PHE A 500 -25.52 -38.52 -3.53
N SER A 501 -25.40 -37.69 -4.56
CA SER A 501 -25.49 -38.07 -5.97
C SER A 501 -24.18 -37.72 -6.68
N SER A 502 -23.97 -38.25 -7.89
CA SER A 502 -22.72 -38.06 -8.65
C SER A 502 -22.32 -36.59 -8.84
N GLN A 503 -23.27 -35.66 -8.92
CA GLN A 503 -23.00 -34.23 -9.10
C GLN A 503 -23.84 -33.32 -8.18
N LYS A 504 -24.54 -33.89 -7.19
CA LYS A 504 -25.45 -33.15 -6.31
C LYS A 504 -25.41 -33.67 -4.88
N VAL A 505 -25.65 -32.79 -3.91
CA VAL A 505 -25.87 -33.17 -2.51
C VAL A 505 -27.14 -32.50 -2.02
N GLU A 506 -28.06 -33.29 -1.49
CA GLU A 506 -29.31 -32.80 -0.92
C GLU A 506 -29.25 -32.81 0.61
N PHE A 507 -29.67 -31.70 1.21
CA PHE A 507 -29.65 -31.50 2.65
C PHE A 507 -31.07 -31.38 3.18
N ASP A 508 -31.38 -32.16 4.21
CA ASP A 508 -32.56 -31.98 5.04
C ASP A 508 -32.14 -32.05 6.52
N LEU A 509 -31.90 -30.88 7.10
CA LEU A 509 -31.28 -30.72 8.42
C LEU A 509 -32.23 -30.00 9.38
N PRO A 510 -33.02 -30.75 10.18
CA PRO A 510 -33.74 -30.18 11.31
C PRO A 510 -32.78 -29.87 12.47
N THR A 511 -33.05 -28.78 13.16
CA THR A 511 -32.33 -28.34 14.36
C THR A 511 -33.22 -28.45 15.58
N THR A 512 -32.63 -28.62 16.77
CA THR A 512 -33.38 -28.72 18.03
C THR A 512 -34.10 -27.42 18.45
N ASP A 513 -33.81 -26.30 17.76
CA ASP A 513 -34.38 -24.98 18.03
C ASP A 513 -35.58 -24.65 17.11
N ASN A 514 -36.28 -25.68 16.62
CA ASN A 514 -37.42 -25.59 15.68
C ASN A 514 -37.10 -24.88 14.35
N LYS A 515 -35.84 -24.96 13.89
CA LYS A 515 -35.43 -24.49 12.56
C LYS A 515 -35.10 -25.66 11.64
N ARG A 516 -35.39 -25.54 10.35
CA ARG A 516 -35.05 -26.55 9.35
C ARG A 516 -34.31 -25.92 8.18
N TYR A 517 -33.18 -26.51 7.82
CA TYR A 517 -32.41 -26.14 6.64
C TYR A 517 -32.60 -27.22 5.56
N LYS A 518 -33.16 -26.80 4.42
CA LYS A 518 -33.35 -27.67 3.25
C LYS A 518 -32.79 -26.96 2.02
N ASP A 519 -31.75 -27.53 1.44
CA ASP A 519 -31.02 -26.97 0.30
C ASP A 519 -30.45 -28.10 -0.58
N THR A 520 -30.16 -27.79 -1.84
CA THR A 520 -29.58 -28.74 -2.81
C THR A 520 -28.36 -28.09 -3.45
N TYR A 521 -27.18 -28.68 -3.24
CA TYR A 521 -25.94 -28.17 -3.80
C TYR A 521 -25.67 -28.86 -5.14
N ASN A 522 -25.58 -28.09 -6.21
CA ASN A 522 -25.08 -28.57 -7.50
C ASN A 522 -23.55 -28.44 -7.51
N LEU A 523 -22.85 -29.55 -7.40
CA LEU A 523 -21.39 -29.57 -7.22
C LEU A 523 -20.65 -29.15 -8.48
N PHE A 524 -19.43 -28.61 -8.31
CA PHE A 524 -18.59 -28.19 -9.43
C PHE A 524 -18.18 -29.35 -10.34
N ALA A 525 -17.78 -30.49 -9.78
CA ALA A 525 -17.39 -31.68 -10.53
C ALA A 525 -17.99 -32.95 -9.91
N SER A 526 -17.79 -34.08 -10.59
CA SER A 526 -18.38 -35.36 -10.18
C SER A 526 -17.66 -35.96 -8.96
N ILE A 527 -18.45 -36.53 -8.06
CA ILE A 527 -17.99 -37.23 -6.85
C ILE A 527 -18.33 -38.71 -6.92
N ASP A 528 -17.61 -39.52 -6.14
CA ASP A 528 -17.95 -40.92 -5.87
C ASP A 528 -18.89 -40.96 -4.64
N PRO A 529 -20.20 -41.24 -4.81
CA PRO A 529 -21.17 -41.21 -3.70
C PRO A 529 -20.90 -42.29 -2.65
N GLU A 530 -20.35 -43.44 -3.04
CA GLU A 530 -20.10 -44.57 -2.13
C GLU A 530 -18.92 -44.27 -1.19
N LYS A 531 -17.95 -43.47 -1.65
CA LYS A 531 -16.79 -43.05 -0.87
C LYS A 531 -16.97 -41.72 -0.16
N SER A 532 -18.11 -41.05 -0.34
CA SER A 532 -18.42 -39.76 0.27
C SER A 532 -19.12 -39.95 1.62
N GLN A 533 -18.73 -39.19 2.62
CA GLN A 533 -19.24 -39.33 3.99
C GLN A 533 -19.54 -37.97 4.62
N TYR A 534 -20.37 -37.96 5.66
CA TYR A 534 -20.63 -36.76 6.46
C TYR A 534 -20.47 -37.02 7.96
N LYS A 535 -20.18 -35.97 8.72
CA LYS A 535 -20.09 -35.99 10.17
C LYS A 535 -20.80 -34.77 10.77
N VAL A 536 -21.82 -35.01 11.57
CA VAL A 536 -22.52 -33.97 12.33
C VAL A 536 -21.75 -33.66 13.62
N LEU A 537 -21.19 -32.47 13.71
CA LEU A 537 -20.55 -31.93 14.92
C LEU A 537 -21.50 -30.92 15.59
N GLY A 538 -21.24 -30.56 16.86
CA GLY A 538 -22.15 -29.69 17.61
C GLY A 538 -22.34 -28.28 17.03
N THR A 539 -21.32 -27.78 16.33
CA THR A 539 -21.29 -26.42 15.76
C THR A 539 -21.26 -26.38 14.23
N LYS A 540 -21.10 -27.52 13.57
CA LYS A 540 -21.01 -27.62 12.10
C LYS A 540 -21.33 -29.03 11.61
N LEU A 541 -21.77 -29.13 10.36
CA LEU A 541 -21.78 -30.36 9.58
C LEU A 541 -20.54 -30.39 8.69
N GLU A 542 -19.79 -31.48 8.71
CA GLU A 542 -18.62 -31.68 7.85
C GLU A 542 -18.91 -32.75 6.80
N LEU A 543 -18.62 -32.45 5.55
CA LEU A 543 -18.76 -33.33 4.39
C LEU A 543 -17.38 -33.68 3.87
N THR A 544 -17.12 -34.95 3.63
CA THR A 544 -15.94 -35.44 2.92
C THR A 544 -16.41 -36.05 1.61
N LEU A 545 -16.21 -35.33 0.50
CA LEU A 545 -16.61 -35.74 -0.84
C LEU A 545 -15.40 -36.35 -1.56
N ALA A 546 -15.50 -37.61 -2.01
CA ALA A 546 -14.44 -38.25 -2.77
C ALA A 546 -14.52 -37.83 -4.25
N LYS A 547 -13.42 -37.33 -4.82
CA LYS A 547 -13.37 -36.90 -6.22
C LYS A 547 -13.37 -38.12 -7.14
N ALA A 548 -14.21 -38.12 -8.17
CA ALA A 548 -14.25 -39.22 -9.14
C ALA A 548 -13.09 -39.17 -10.16
N ASP A 549 -12.66 -37.97 -10.54
CA ASP A 549 -11.72 -37.70 -11.64
C ASP A 549 -10.43 -36.99 -11.19
N GLY A 550 -10.30 -36.68 -9.90
CA GLY A 550 -9.16 -35.94 -9.34
C GLY A 550 -9.11 -34.46 -9.72
N THR A 551 -10.17 -33.92 -10.33
CA THR A 551 -10.23 -32.51 -10.76
C THR A 551 -10.08 -31.56 -9.58
N SER A 552 -9.41 -30.42 -9.78
CA SER A 552 -9.30 -29.35 -8.79
C SER A 552 -10.56 -28.49 -8.79
N TRP A 553 -11.12 -28.21 -7.61
CA TRP A 553 -12.38 -27.47 -7.47
C TRP A 553 -12.09 -26.01 -7.12
N PRO A 554 -12.26 -25.05 -8.05
CA PRO A 554 -12.08 -23.62 -7.76
C PRO A 554 -13.22 -23.07 -6.88
N VAL A 555 -14.40 -23.71 -6.93
CA VAL A 555 -15.60 -23.38 -6.15
C VAL A 555 -16.30 -24.67 -5.71
N LEU A 556 -17.10 -24.60 -4.63
CA LEU A 556 -17.84 -25.75 -4.11
C LEU A 556 -19.08 -26.05 -4.96
N ARG A 557 -19.87 -25.01 -5.25
CA ARG A 557 -21.06 -25.13 -6.10
C ARG A 557 -20.78 -24.61 -7.50
N SER A 558 -21.43 -25.19 -8.49
CA SER A 558 -21.30 -24.79 -9.90
C SER A 558 -21.81 -23.37 -10.20
N ASP A 559 -22.73 -22.86 -9.38
CA ASP A 559 -23.33 -21.52 -9.45
C ASP A 559 -22.53 -20.44 -8.68
N ASP A 560 -21.51 -20.84 -7.92
CA ASP A 560 -20.67 -19.90 -7.18
C ASP A 560 -19.77 -19.09 -8.14
N ARG A 561 -19.71 -17.77 -7.92
CA ARG A 561 -18.86 -16.88 -8.72
C ARG A 561 -17.38 -17.22 -8.53
N TRP A 562 -16.65 -17.43 -9.63
CA TRP A 562 -15.21 -17.66 -9.61
C TRP A 562 -14.46 -16.41 -9.11
N THR A 563 -13.94 -16.47 -7.89
CA THR A 563 -13.09 -15.43 -7.31
C THR A 563 -11.61 -15.86 -7.35
N GLY A 564 -11.03 -16.00 -8.56
CA GLY A 564 -9.62 -16.37 -8.74
C GLY A 564 -9.22 -17.77 -8.24
N GLU A 565 -7.96 -18.17 -8.45
CA GLU A 565 -7.44 -19.48 -8.01
C GLU A 565 -7.32 -19.56 -6.48
N ARG A 566 -8.28 -20.21 -5.82
CA ARG A 566 -8.09 -20.75 -4.45
C ARG A 566 -7.51 -22.15 -4.53
N ILE A 567 -6.18 -22.25 -4.61
CA ILE A 567 -5.49 -23.53 -4.35
C ILE A 567 -5.33 -23.67 -2.83
N GLN A 568 -6.32 -24.26 -2.17
CA GLN A 568 -6.23 -24.60 -0.75
C GLN A 568 -5.96 -26.10 -0.62
N VAL A 569 -4.68 -26.49 -0.77
CA VAL A 569 -4.22 -27.86 -0.50
C VAL A 569 -4.05 -28.02 1.01
N GLY A 570 -5.07 -28.61 1.65
CA GLY A 570 -5.00 -28.91 3.08
C GLY A 570 -4.11 -30.12 3.33
N ARG A 571 -3.04 -29.95 4.13
CA ARG A 571 -2.31 -31.08 4.72
C ARG A 571 -3.15 -31.56 5.91
N ALA A 572 -3.74 -32.76 5.81
CA ALA A 572 -4.46 -33.36 6.94
C ALA A 572 -3.51 -33.46 8.15
N GLY A 573 -3.91 -32.89 9.27
CA GLY A 573 -3.15 -32.97 10.53
C GLY A 573 -2.95 -34.44 10.91
N ARG A 574 -1.70 -34.83 11.16
CA ARG A 574 -1.42 -36.04 11.92
C ARG A 574 -1.87 -35.77 13.36
N VAL A 575 -2.83 -36.59 13.82
CA VAL A 575 -3.03 -36.87 15.25
C VAL A 575 -1.85 -37.69 15.73
#